data_AF-A0A1Q3HH17-F1
#
_entry.id   AF-A0A1Q3HH17-F1
#
_cell.length_a   1.000
_cell.length_b   1.000
_cell.length_c   1.000
_cell.angle_alpha   90.00
_cell.angle_beta   90.00
_cell.angle_gamma   90.00
#
_symmetry.space_group_name_H-M   'P 1'
#
loop_
_entity.id
_entity.type
_entity.pdbx_description
1 polymer ?
#
loop_
_entity_poly.entity_id
_entity_poly.type
_entity_poly.pdbx_seq_one_letter_code
_entity_poly.pdbx_strand_id
1 'polypeptide(L)'
;MSGFRFTCRSCGEVHEGIPSFGADAPQPYTALPESEREQRAELSSDQCIIDGKEFYVRGCLEIPVHGQEEPLVWGVWVSVSEQSFQRMSERWDELGREKEPPSFGWLCTHVPLYPDTLLLKTHVRTRPVGQRPFIELEPTNHPLAVDQREGLRPERLQEIIETLLHKKQDGPPPIVRAVYEAHVKDYGEPDARLVFDASTSATGTPPLSRTEVCIWRANDEVDVTSFLTVGMAERPMPGKAGLRAELHWGIRASLSEDEEHRAARFLANLACYPWQIEVTLDWWHTVVDPGSIPLFPHCSSVLFHPAFVETGLDCIQHEGQTVHILFVVPITRHERELVRRGARELIGHWDQEGVDVFVDRPAPLA
;
A
#
# COMPACT_ATOMS: atom_id res chain seq x y z
N MET A 1 -33.38 -12.14 -1.02
CA MET A 1 -32.61 -11.26 -1.91
C MET A 1 -31.18 -11.31 -1.42
N SER A 2 -30.26 -11.82 -2.25
CA SER A 2 -28.86 -11.98 -1.90
C SER A 2 -28.15 -10.67 -2.21
N GLY A 3 -27.76 -9.91 -1.20
CA GLY A 3 -26.88 -8.76 -1.41
C GLY A 3 -25.52 -9.21 -1.95
N PHE A 4 -24.84 -8.35 -2.70
CA PHE A 4 -23.46 -8.58 -3.13
C PHE A 4 -22.60 -8.86 -1.90
N ARG A 5 -21.94 -10.03 -1.84
CA ARG A 5 -21.14 -10.45 -0.68
C ARG A 5 -19.80 -10.99 -1.17
N PHE A 6 -18.71 -10.47 -0.63
CA PHE A 6 -17.37 -10.89 -0.99
C PHE A 6 -16.41 -10.81 0.20
N THR A 7 -15.38 -11.66 0.18
CA THR A 7 -14.27 -11.57 1.13
C THR A 7 -13.23 -10.61 0.58
N CYS A 8 -12.96 -9.54 1.32
CA CYS A 8 -12.00 -8.51 0.97
C CYS A 8 -10.58 -9.06 1.02
N ARG A 9 -9.84 -8.92 -0.09
CA ARG A 9 -8.41 -9.27 -0.13
C ARG A 9 -7.55 -8.26 0.64
N SER A 10 -8.03 -7.04 0.84
CA SER A 10 -7.31 -5.99 1.57
C SER A 10 -7.40 -6.14 3.09
N CYS A 11 -8.56 -6.50 3.65
CA CYS A 11 -8.75 -6.60 5.11
C CYS A 11 -9.11 -8.00 5.63
N GLY A 12 -9.43 -8.97 4.76
CA GLY A 12 -9.83 -10.32 5.15
C GLY A 12 -11.26 -10.45 5.68
N GLU A 13 -11.97 -9.33 5.88
CA GLU A 13 -13.37 -9.33 6.30
C GLU A 13 -14.33 -9.61 5.14
N VAL A 14 -15.56 -9.97 5.48
CA VAL A 14 -16.65 -10.12 4.52
C VAL A 14 -17.45 -8.83 4.46
N HIS A 15 -17.57 -8.24 3.27
CA HIS A 15 -18.43 -7.09 3.03
C HIS A 15 -19.74 -7.51 2.38
N GLU A 16 -20.83 -6.80 2.70
CA GLU A 16 -22.16 -6.98 2.13
C GLU A 16 -22.68 -5.65 1.55
N GLY A 17 -23.34 -5.73 0.39
CA GLY A 17 -23.93 -4.61 -0.31
C GLY A 17 -22.98 -3.94 -1.32
N ILE A 18 -23.55 -3.03 -2.11
CA ILE A 18 -22.80 -2.22 -3.09
C ILE A 18 -22.77 -0.78 -2.58
N PRO A 19 -21.59 -0.24 -2.22
CA PRO A 19 -21.50 1.12 -1.75
C PRO A 19 -21.78 2.13 -2.87
N SER A 20 -22.20 3.33 -2.48
CA SER A 20 -22.24 4.49 -3.36
C SER A 20 -21.06 5.40 -3.07
N PHE A 21 -20.45 5.95 -4.10
CA PHE A 21 -19.35 6.91 -4.00
C PHE A 21 -19.76 8.24 -4.60
N GLY A 22 -19.12 9.35 -4.24
CA GLY A 22 -19.41 10.62 -4.90
C GLY A 22 -18.44 11.73 -4.56
N ALA A 23 -18.37 12.72 -5.45
CA ALA A 23 -17.61 13.95 -5.23
C ALA A 23 -18.49 15.00 -4.55
N ASP A 24 -17.94 15.72 -3.56
CA ASP A 24 -18.67 16.74 -2.82
C ASP A 24 -18.90 18.03 -3.62
N ALA A 25 -18.06 18.29 -4.62
CA ALA A 25 -18.13 19.47 -5.47
C ALA A 25 -17.64 19.16 -6.91
N PRO A 26 -18.01 19.97 -7.92
CA PRO A 26 -17.45 19.85 -9.26
C PRO A 26 -15.96 20.21 -9.27
N GLN A 27 -15.18 19.63 -10.20
CA GLN A 27 -13.74 19.89 -10.29
C GLN A 27 -13.38 21.38 -10.44
N PRO A 28 -14.13 22.19 -11.22
CA PRO A 28 -13.89 23.63 -11.28
C PRO A 28 -14.03 24.36 -9.94
N TYR A 29 -14.94 23.92 -9.06
CA TYR A 29 -15.06 24.48 -7.70
C TYR A 29 -13.85 24.12 -6.83
N THR A 30 -13.40 22.87 -6.86
CA THR A 30 -12.21 22.45 -6.10
C THR A 30 -10.93 23.11 -6.61
N ALA A 31 -10.88 23.50 -7.89
CA ALA A 31 -9.78 24.26 -8.47
C ALA A 31 -9.71 25.74 -8.04
N LEU A 32 -10.80 26.31 -7.49
CA LEU A 32 -10.77 27.65 -6.92
C LEU A 32 -9.90 27.68 -5.65
N PRO A 33 -9.12 28.75 -5.43
CA PRO A 33 -8.45 28.99 -4.16
C PRO A 33 -9.47 28.99 -3.01
N GLU A 34 -9.15 28.31 -1.91
CA GLU A 34 -10.09 28.12 -0.80
C GLU A 34 -10.65 29.46 -0.26
N SER A 35 -9.78 30.47 -0.15
CA SER A 35 -10.14 31.82 0.29
C SER A 35 -11.10 32.56 -0.64
N GLU A 36 -11.22 32.14 -1.91
CA GLU A 36 -12.09 32.77 -2.90
C GLU A 36 -13.44 32.07 -3.07
N ARG A 37 -13.57 30.82 -2.59
CA ARG A 37 -14.74 29.96 -2.87
C ARG A 37 -16.07 30.60 -2.45
N GLU A 38 -16.15 31.12 -1.24
CA GLU A 38 -17.39 31.74 -0.73
C GLU A 38 -17.78 33.04 -1.48
N GLN A 39 -16.81 33.72 -2.08
CA GLN A 39 -17.04 34.97 -2.81
C GLN A 39 -17.41 34.72 -4.27
N ARG A 40 -16.88 33.63 -4.84
CA ARG A 40 -16.98 33.32 -6.27
C ARG A 40 -17.99 32.23 -6.58
N ALA A 41 -18.37 31.40 -5.61
CA ALA A 41 -19.19 30.24 -5.87
C ALA A 41 -20.30 30.03 -4.83
N GLU A 42 -21.44 29.57 -5.33
CA GLU A 42 -22.58 29.12 -4.53
C GLU A 42 -22.67 27.60 -4.70
N LEU A 43 -22.27 26.84 -3.68
CA LEU A 43 -22.31 25.37 -3.68
C LEU A 43 -23.38 24.87 -2.71
N SER A 44 -24.28 24.02 -3.20
CA SER A 44 -25.28 23.29 -2.41
C SER A 44 -25.08 21.77 -2.53
N SER A 45 -26.00 20.98 -1.97
CA SER A 45 -25.96 19.52 -2.06
C SER A 45 -26.11 18.99 -3.49
N ASP A 46 -26.75 19.77 -4.37
CA ASP A 46 -27.21 19.32 -5.70
C ASP A 46 -26.89 20.31 -6.83
N GLN A 47 -26.49 21.54 -6.51
CA GLN A 47 -26.23 22.59 -7.49
C GLN A 47 -24.97 23.38 -7.13
N CYS A 48 -24.25 23.86 -8.14
CA CYS A 48 -23.12 24.75 -7.95
C CYS A 48 -23.13 25.83 -9.04
N ILE A 49 -22.90 27.07 -8.65
CA ILE A 49 -22.75 28.22 -9.55
C ILE A 49 -21.39 28.85 -9.28
N ILE A 50 -20.60 29.12 -10.31
CA ILE A 50 -19.30 29.82 -10.20
C ILE A 50 -19.33 31.11 -11.03
N ASP A 51 -18.93 32.22 -10.42
CA ASP A 51 -18.87 33.58 -10.97
C ASP A 51 -20.17 34.05 -11.66
N GLY A 52 -21.31 33.45 -11.30
CA GLY A 52 -22.61 33.68 -11.93
C GLY A 52 -22.69 33.27 -13.41
N LYS A 53 -21.75 32.44 -13.90
CA LYS A 53 -21.60 32.13 -15.34
C LYS A 53 -21.46 30.64 -15.63
N GLU A 54 -20.97 29.87 -14.68
CA GLU A 54 -20.79 28.44 -14.82
C GLU A 54 -21.77 27.71 -13.92
N PHE A 55 -22.51 26.76 -14.48
CA PHE A 55 -23.64 26.12 -13.82
C PHE A 55 -23.45 24.61 -13.82
N TYR A 56 -23.58 24.02 -12.64
CA TYR A 56 -23.34 22.60 -12.42
C TYR A 56 -24.49 21.97 -11.64
N VAL A 57 -24.84 20.74 -12.02
CA VAL A 57 -25.86 19.93 -11.35
C VAL A 57 -25.24 18.61 -10.93
N ARG A 58 -25.54 18.17 -9.70
CA ARG A 58 -25.14 16.86 -9.19
C ARG A 58 -26.16 15.82 -9.61
N GLY A 59 -25.68 14.66 -10.05
CA GLY A 59 -26.52 13.53 -10.44
C GLY A 59 -25.87 12.19 -10.12
N CYS A 60 -26.61 11.11 -10.40
CA CYS A 60 -26.18 9.74 -10.22
C CYS A 60 -25.79 9.14 -11.57
N LEU A 61 -24.52 8.77 -11.71
CA LEU A 61 -24.04 7.90 -12.77
C LEU A 61 -24.09 6.46 -12.22
N GLU A 62 -25.01 5.66 -12.75
CA GLU A 62 -25.27 4.30 -12.27
C GLU A 62 -24.70 3.29 -13.27
N ILE A 63 -23.97 2.31 -12.74
CA ILE A 63 -23.34 1.25 -13.52
C ILE A 63 -23.98 -0.09 -13.08
N PRO A 64 -24.72 -0.77 -13.97
CA PRO A 64 -25.30 -2.08 -13.66
C PRO A 64 -24.23 -3.08 -13.24
N VAL A 65 -24.54 -4.00 -12.33
CA VAL A 65 -23.60 -5.06 -11.92
C VAL A 65 -24.21 -6.41 -12.25
N HIS A 66 -23.47 -7.26 -12.98
CA HIS A 66 -24.00 -8.54 -13.46
C HIS A 66 -24.39 -9.43 -12.28
N GLY A 67 -25.63 -9.94 -12.33
CA GLY A 67 -26.17 -10.81 -11.28
C GLY A 67 -26.57 -10.11 -9.98
N GLN A 68 -26.53 -8.78 -9.93
CA GLN A 68 -26.98 -7.98 -8.79
C GLN A 68 -28.21 -7.13 -9.17
N GLU A 69 -29.10 -6.89 -8.21
CA GLU A 69 -30.28 -6.02 -8.41
C GLU A 69 -29.90 -4.53 -8.33
N GLU A 70 -28.90 -4.19 -7.51
CA GLU A 70 -28.45 -2.82 -7.29
C GLU A 70 -27.26 -2.48 -8.20
N PRO A 71 -27.20 -1.24 -8.75
CA PRO A 71 -26.04 -0.76 -9.49
C PRO A 71 -24.95 -0.21 -8.56
N LEU A 72 -23.73 -0.10 -9.08
CA LEU A 72 -22.72 0.79 -8.49
C LEU A 72 -23.08 2.24 -8.83
N VAL A 73 -23.18 3.10 -7.82
CA VAL A 73 -23.59 4.50 -8.00
C VAL A 73 -22.44 5.45 -7.74
N TRP A 74 -22.20 6.34 -8.71
CA TRP A 74 -21.28 7.48 -8.62
C TRP A 74 -22.07 8.79 -8.58
N GLY A 75 -22.00 9.52 -7.47
CA GLY A 75 -22.44 10.90 -7.34
C GLY A 75 -21.48 11.83 -8.05
N VAL A 76 -21.85 12.30 -9.24
CA VAL A 76 -21.02 13.11 -10.11
C VAL A 76 -21.64 14.47 -10.38
N TRP A 77 -20.81 15.43 -10.78
CA TRP A 77 -21.21 16.77 -11.18
C TRP A 77 -21.07 16.95 -12.68
N VAL A 78 -22.03 17.64 -13.28
CA VAL A 78 -22.10 17.89 -14.72
C VAL A 78 -22.30 19.38 -14.95
N SER A 79 -21.49 19.97 -15.84
CA SER A 79 -21.70 21.33 -16.35
C SER A 79 -22.86 21.32 -17.35
N VAL A 80 -23.80 22.24 -17.18
CA VAL A 80 -24.95 22.44 -18.07
C VAL A 80 -25.02 23.90 -18.50
N SER A 81 -25.79 24.17 -19.56
CA SER A 81 -26.06 25.56 -19.97
C SER A 81 -26.86 26.29 -18.90
N GLU A 82 -26.74 27.62 -18.83
CA GLU A 82 -27.56 28.47 -17.96
C GLU A 82 -29.06 28.21 -18.16
N GLN A 83 -29.50 28.10 -19.42
CA GLN A 83 -30.90 27.83 -19.76
C GLN A 83 -31.36 26.47 -19.21
N SER A 84 -30.54 25.43 -19.34
CA SER A 84 -30.83 24.11 -18.78
C SER A 84 -30.86 24.15 -17.26
N PHE A 85 -29.92 24.85 -16.63
CA PHE A 85 -29.85 24.99 -15.17
C PHE A 85 -31.09 25.69 -14.60
N GLN A 86 -31.46 26.84 -15.17
CA GLN A 86 -32.66 27.59 -14.77
C GLN A 86 -33.91 26.72 -14.91
N ARG A 87 -34.08 26.07 -16.07
CA ARG A 87 -35.21 25.18 -16.33
C ARG A 87 -35.31 24.01 -15.36
N MET A 88 -34.18 23.39 -15.00
CA MET A 88 -34.14 22.33 -13.99
C MET A 88 -34.49 22.85 -12.59
N SER A 89 -34.02 24.06 -12.25
CA SER A 89 -34.25 24.69 -10.94
C SER A 89 -35.72 25.06 -10.75
N GLU A 90 -36.34 25.68 -11.77
CA GLU A 90 -37.76 26.06 -11.74
C GLU A 90 -38.70 24.86 -11.56
N ARG A 91 -38.31 23.71 -12.11
CA ARG A 91 -39.10 22.47 -12.09
C ARG A 91 -38.65 21.48 -11.02
N TRP A 92 -37.78 21.89 -10.09
CA TRP A 92 -37.15 20.98 -9.16
C TRP A 92 -38.17 20.20 -8.32
N ASP A 93 -39.21 20.87 -7.83
CA ASP A 93 -40.26 20.27 -7.01
C ASP A 93 -41.56 19.97 -7.81
N GLU A 94 -41.51 20.10 -9.14
CA GLU A 94 -42.66 19.86 -10.00
C GLU A 94 -42.88 18.35 -10.22
N LEU A 95 -44.08 17.87 -9.90
CA LEU A 95 -44.48 16.50 -10.21
C LEU A 95 -44.47 16.28 -11.73
N GLY A 96 -43.84 15.20 -12.18
CA GLY A 96 -43.71 14.91 -13.60
C GLY A 96 -42.45 15.48 -14.26
N ARG A 97 -41.54 16.10 -13.50
CA ARG A 97 -40.27 16.64 -14.04
C ARG A 97 -39.42 15.59 -14.76
N GLU A 98 -39.61 14.30 -14.50
CA GLU A 98 -38.96 13.19 -15.21
C GLU A 98 -39.36 13.05 -16.69
N LYS A 99 -40.42 13.76 -17.12
CA LYS A 99 -40.85 13.81 -18.53
C LYS A 99 -40.10 14.86 -19.34
N GLU A 100 -39.29 15.69 -18.69
CA GLU A 100 -38.48 16.70 -19.38
C GLU A 100 -37.46 16.02 -20.31
N PRO A 101 -37.18 16.63 -21.48
CA PRO A 101 -36.15 16.13 -22.36
C PRO A 101 -34.78 16.20 -21.67
N PRO A 102 -33.87 15.25 -21.94
CA PRO A 102 -32.53 15.28 -21.39
C PRO A 102 -31.80 16.56 -21.78
N SER A 103 -31.04 17.14 -20.85
CA SER A 103 -30.14 18.24 -21.16
C SER A 103 -28.74 17.73 -21.42
N PHE A 104 -28.09 18.25 -22.45
CA PHE A 104 -26.67 17.98 -22.67
C PHE A 104 -25.82 18.60 -21.56
N GLY A 105 -24.71 17.95 -21.22
CA GLY A 105 -23.72 18.49 -20.30
C GLY A 105 -22.36 17.82 -20.38
N TRP A 106 -21.39 18.36 -19.67
CA TRP A 106 -20.02 17.86 -19.59
C TRP A 106 -19.71 17.34 -18.19
N LEU A 107 -19.15 16.13 -18.09
CA LEU A 107 -18.77 15.56 -16.80
C LEU A 107 -17.64 16.39 -16.17
N CYS A 108 -17.86 16.85 -14.94
CA CYS A 108 -16.93 17.69 -14.17
C CYS A 108 -16.51 16.99 -12.87
N THR A 109 -16.38 15.67 -12.91
CA THR A 109 -15.95 14.84 -11.77
C THR A 109 -14.94 13.82 -12.25
N HIS A 110 -13.82 13.72 -11.53
CA HIS A 110 -12.91 12.60 -11.67
C HIS A 110 -13.51 11.36 -11.02
N VAL A 111 -13.74 10.31 -11.79
CA VAL A 111 -14.18 9.01 -11.26
C VAL A 111 -12.93 8.15 -11.03
N PRO A 112 -12.60 7.78 -9.78
CA PRO A 112 -11.44 6.96 -9.47
C PRO A 112 -11.42 5.64 -10.25
N LEU A 113 -10.22 5.15 -10.54
CA LEU A 113 -9.97 3.84 -11.20
C LEU A 113 -10.42 3.77 -12.68
N TYR A 114 -10.79 4.92 -13.25
CA TYR A 114 -10.96 5.12 -14.68
C TYR A 114 -9.87 6.05 -15.22
N PRO A 115 -9.58 6.02 -16.53
CA PRO A 115 -8.84 7.09 -17.19
C PRO A 115 -9.53 8.44 -17.01
N ASP A 116 -8.89 9.53 -17.47
CA ASP A 116 -9.44 10.87 -17.30
C ASP A 116 -10.90 10.98 -17.75
N THR A 117 -11.78 11.32 -16.81
CA THR A 117 -13.22 11.37 -16.98
C THR A 117 -13.75 12.80 -17.16
N LEU A 118 -12.90 13.82 -17.02
CA LEU A 118 -13.36 15.19 -17.23
C LEU A 118 -13.77 15.39 -18.69
N LEU A 119 -14.79 16.21 -18.89
CA LEU A 119 -15.30 16.61 -20.20
C LEU A 119 -15.82 15.44 -21.04
N LEU A 120 -16.14 14.30 -20.42
CA LEU A 120 -16.99 13.31 -21.08
C LEU A 120 -18.37 13.91 -21.32
N LYS A 121 -18.91 13.69 -22.52
CA LYS A 121 -20.24 14.17 -22.90
C LYS A 121 -21.32 13.36 -22.20
N THR A 122 -22.34 14.05 -21.73
CA THR A 122 -23.41 13.46 -20.94
C THR A 122 -24.79 13.99 -21.35
N HIS A 123 -25.81 13.20 -21.01
CA HIS A 123 -27.20 13.63 -20.95
C HIS A 123 -27.70 13.55 -19.51
N VAL A 124 -28.11 14.69 -18.97
CA VAL A 124 -28.73 14.83 -17.66
C VAL A 124 -30.23 14.57 -17.79
N ARG A 125 -30.72 13.49 -17.17
CA ARG A 125 -32.13 13.12 -17.15
C ARG A 125 -32.71 13.36 -15.78
N THR A 126 -33.67 14.26 -15.67
CA THR A 126 -34.43 14.47 -14.44
C THR A 126 -35.17 13.21 -14.05
N ARG A 127 -35.34 13.01 -12.74
CA ARG A 127 -36.06 11.89 -12.13
C ARG A 127 -37.22 12.41 -11.28
N PRO A 128 -38.13 11.55 -10.79
CA PRO A 128 -39.20 11.99 -9.90
C PRO A 128 -38.68 12.86 -8.74
N VAL A 129 -39.57 13.68 -8.19
CA VAL A 129 -39.26 14.56 -7.05
C VAL A 129 -38.63 13.75 -5.91
N GLY A 130 -37.55 14.28 -5.32
CA GLY A 130 -36.77 13.61 -4.26
C GLY A 130 -35.64 12.72 -4.77
N GLN A 131 -35.52 12.47 -6.07
CA GLN A 131 -34.40 11.72 -6.66
C GLN A 131 -33.44 12.64 -7.41
N ARG A 132 -32.13 12.40 -7.30
CA ARG A 132 -31.15 13.13 -8.12
C ARG A 132 -31.30 12.75 -9.61
N PRO A 133 -30.95 13.66 -10.54
CA PRO A 133 -30.91 13.34 -11.96
C PRO A 133 -30.02 12.13 -12.28
N PHE A 134 -30.39 11.36 -13.29
CA PHE A 134 -29.54 10.33 -13.86
C PHE A 134 -28.57 10.95 -14.87
N ILE A 135 -27.30 10.56 -14.78
CA ILE A 135 -26.26 11.01 -15.69
C ILE A 135 -25.92 9.86 -16.65
N GLU A 136 -26.31 10.03 -17.90
CA GLU A 136 -26.02 9.09 -18.99
C GLU A 136 -24.82 9.60 -19.79
N LEU A 137 -23.76 8.81 -19.91
CA LEU A 137 -22.62 9.11 -20.78
C LEU A 137 -22.98 8.84 -22.24
N GLU A 138 -22.43 9.65 -23.15
CA GLU A 138 -22.47 9.29 -24.57
C GLU A 138 -21.75 7.95 -24.82
N PRO A 139 -22.23 7.12 -25.77
CA PRO A 139 -21.73 5.77 -26.00
C PRO A 139 -20.39 5.78 -26.75
N THR A 140 -19.33 6.17 -26.04
CA THR A 140 -17.95 6.16 -26.51
C THR A 140 -17.22 4.88 -26.09
N ASN A 141 -15.95 4.77 -26.48
CA ASN A 141 -15.05 3.70 -26.04
C ASN A 141 -14.34 4.02 -24.72
N HIS A 142 -14.69 5.13 -24.05
CA HIS A 142 -14.14 5.43 -22.73
C HIS A 142 -14.58 4.33 -21.74
N PRO A 143 -13.68 3.75 -20.92
CA PRO A 143 -14.03 2.60 -20.08
C PRO A 143 -15.22 2.85 -19.15
N LEU A 144 -15.37 4.05 -18.61
CA LEU A 144 -16.55 4.42 -17.80
C LEU A 144 -17.87 4.37 -18.60
N ALA A 145 -17.86 4.78 -19.86
CA ALA A 145 -19.03 4.74 -20.73
C ALA A 145 -19.35 3.31 -21.19
N VAL A 146 -18.32 2.49 -21.39
CA VAL A 146 -18.46 1.06 -21.66
C VAL A 146 -19.09 0.37 -20.46
N ASP A 147 -18.54 0.57 -19.26
CA ASP A 147 -19.04 -0.04 -18.03
C ASP A 147 -20.49 0.39 -17.75
N GLN A 148 -20.83 1.68 -17.90
CA GLN A 148 -22.21 2.14 -17.73
C GLN A 148 -23.19 1.45 -18.70
N ARG A 149 -22.77 1.18 -19.94
CA ARG A 149 -23.62 0.56 -20.97
C ARG A 149 -23.72 -0.96 -20.81
N GLU A 150 -22.60 -1.61 -20.54
CA GLU A 150 -22.47 -3.08 -20.60
C GLU A 150 -22.55 -3.73 -19.21
N GLY A 151 -22.40 -2.94 -18.15
CA GLY A 151 -22.38 -3.38 -16.78
C GLY A 151 -21.02 -3.92 -16.33
N LEU A 152 -20.81 -3.88 -15.02
CA LEU A 152 -19.63 -4.39 -14.35
C LEU A 152 -19.78 -5.86 -14.00
N ARG A 153 -18.69 -6.60 -14.17
CA ARG A 153 -18.55 -7.93 -13.57
C ARG A 153 -18.33 -7.81 -12.05
N PRO A 154 -18.84 -8.75 -11.24
CA PRO A 154 -18.67 -8.77 -9.78
C PRO A 154 -17.21 -8.62 -9.31
N GLU A 155 -16.26 -9.22 -10.04
CA GLU A 155 -14.83 -9.16 -9.69
C GLU A 155 -14.28 -7.74 -9.84
N ARG A 156 -14.71 -7.01 -10.87
CA ARG A 156 -14.31 -5.62 -11.08
C ARG A 156 -14.92 -4.71 -10.02
N LEU A 157 -16.16 -4.97 -9.61
CA LEU A 157 -16.78 -4.26 -8.49
C LEU A 157 -15.99 -4.47 -7.20
N GLN A 158 -15.59 -5.71 -6.89
CA GLN A 158 -14.76 -6.01 -5.73
C GLN A 158 -13.44 -5.23 -5.76
N GLU A 159 -12.73 -5.18 -6.90
CA GLU A 159 -11.49 -4.37 -7.03
C GLU A 159 -11.73 -2.89 -6.73
N ILE A 160 -12.83 -2.32 -7.22
CA ILE A 160 -13.19 -0.92 -6.99
C ILE A 160 -13.42 -0.68 -5.49
N ILE A 161 -14.22 -1.52 -4.84
CA ILE A 161 -14.55 -1.39 -3.41
C ILE A 161 -13.28 -1.55 -2.56
N GLU A 162 -12.48 -2.59 -2.82
CA GLU A 162 -11.21 -2.84 -2.14
C GLU A 162 -10.27 -1.63 -2.25
N THR A 163 -10.17 -1.02 -3.42
CA THR A 163 -9.23 0.07 -3.63
C THR A 163 -9.69 1.39 -3.01
N LEU A 164 -11.01 1.66 -2.98
CA LEU A 164 -11.55 2.94 -2.53
C LEU A 164 -11.88 2.97 -1.04
N LEU A 165 -12.44 1.89 -0.50
CA LEU A 165 -12.74 1.81 0.94
C LEU A 165 -11.51 1.42 1.75
N HIS A 166 -10.59 0.66 1.16
CA HIS A 166 -9.33 0.28 1.79
C HIS A 166 -8.13 0.91 1.07
N LYS A 167 -8.31 2.17 0.65
CA LYS A 167 -7.23 3.09 0.25
C LYS A 167 -6.02 2.74 1.09
N LYS A 168 -4.98 2.16 0.46
CA LYS A 168 -3.74 1.64 1.08
C LYS A 168 -3.52 2.42 2.39
N GLN A 169 -3.79 1.81 3.55
CA GLN A 169 -3.89 2.53 4.83
C GLN A 169 -2.80 3.61 4.87
N ASP A 170 -3.18 4.88 5.02
CA ASP A 170 -2.21 5.96 5.20
C ASP A 170 -1.59 5.78 6.60
N GLY A 171 -0.67 4.82 6.68
CA GLY A 171 -0.04 4.31 7.90
C GLY A 171 0.46 2.87 7.70
N PRO A 172 1.60 2.49 8.29
CA PRO A 172 2.05 1.10 8.25
C PRO A 172 1.00 0.18 8.88
N PRO A 173 0.78 -1.04 8.36
CA PRO A 173 -0.13 -2.02 8.97
C PRO A 173 0.14 -2.21 10.47
N PRO A 174 -0.87 -2.52 11.31
CA PRO A 174 -0.70 -2.61 12.76
C PRO A 174 0.49 -3.48 13.21
N ILE A 175 0.73 -4.61 12.53
CA ILE A 175 1.88 -5.48 12.80
C ILE A 175 3.22 -4.84 12.48
N VAL A 176 3.31 -4.05 11.40
CA VAL A 176 4.51 -3.30 11.01
C VAL A 176 4.75 -2.15 12.01
N ARG A 177 3.68 -1.50 12.47
CA ARG A 177 3.75 -0.50 13.53
C ARG A 177 4.23 -1.11 14.86
N ALA A 178 3.70 -2.27 15.24
CA ALA A 178 4.13 -2.99 16.45
C ALA A 178 5.60 -3.40 16.39
N VAL A 179 6.07 -3.82 15.20
CA VAL A 179 7.49 -4.05 14.93
C VAL A 179 8.31 -2.78 15.17
N TYR A 180 7.92 -1.65 14.59
CA TYR A 180 8.61 -0.38 14.80
C TYR A 180 8.65 0.03 16.28
N GLU A 181 7.52 -0.01 16.96
CA GLU A 181 7.39 0.36 18.38
C GLU A 181 8.24 -0.54 19.29
N ALA A 182 8.33 -1.83 18.99
CA ALA A 182 9.18 -2.76 19.75
C ALA A 182 10.67 -2.43 19.59
N HIS A 183 11.13 -2.08 18.38
CA HIS A 183 12.51 -1.68 18.15
C HIS A 183 12.83 -0.33 18.80
N VAL A 184 11.95 0.66 18.67
CA VAL A 184 12.15 1.98 19.31
C VAL A 184 12.20 1.86 20.83
N LYS A 185 11.44 0.93 21.42
CA LYS A 185 11.49 0.68 22.86
C LYS A 185 12.87 0.20 23.32
N ASP A 186 13.56 -0.62 22.53
CA ASP A 186 14.85 -1.22 22.90
C ASP A 186 16.05 -0.37 22.46
N TYR A 187 15.97 0.28 21.30
CA TYR A 187 17.08 1.01 20.68
C TYR A 187 16.90 2.54 20.64
N GLY A 188 15.72 3.07 21.00
CA GLY A 188 15.36 4.47 20.78
C GLY A 188 15.01 4.77 19.32
N GLU A 189 14.81 6.05 18.99
CA GLU A 189 14.53 6.47 17.61
C GLU A 189 15.77 6.26 16.72
N PRO A 190 15.60 5.76 15.48
CA PRO A 190 16.71 5.56 14.55
C PRO A 190 17.30 6.89 14.06
N ASP A 191 18.61 6.91 13.83
CA ASP A 191 19.34 8.05 13.28
C ASP A 191 19.02 8.31 11.79
N ALA A 192 18.63 7.28 11.06
CA ALA A 192 18.21 7.37 9.66
C ALA A 192 17.21 6.27 9.28
N ARG A 193 16.43 6.54 8.25
CA ARG A 193 15.50 5.58 7.64
C ARG A 193 15.62 5.65 6.13
N LEU A 194 15.90 4.50 5.52
CA LEU A 194 15.96 4.36 4.07
C LEU A 194 14.75 3.57 3.59
N VAL A 195 13.98 4.16 2.68
CA VAL A 195 12.74 3.58 2.15
C VAL A 195 13.03 2.90 0.81
N PHE A 196 12.65 1.64 0.71
CA PHE A 196 12.72 0.84 -0.51
C PHE A 196 11.30 0.50 -0.94
N ASP A 197 10.76 1.32 -1.85
CA ASP A 197 9.48 1.04 -2.49
C ASP A 197 9.65 0.06 -3.63
N ALA A 198 8.65 -0.77 -3.84
CA ALA A 198 8.60 -1.59 -5.04
C ALA A 198 8.35 -0.71 -6.27
N SER A 199 9.41 -0.29 -6.95
CA SER A 199 9.27 0.20 -8.32
C SER A 199 8.76 -0.95 -9.18
N THR A 200 7.61 -0.76 -9.81
CA THR A 200 6.95 -1.70 -10.74
C THR A 200 7.98 -2.46 -11.58
N SER A 201 8.27 -3.71 -11.22
CA SER A 201 9.05 -4.58 -12.09
C SER A 201 8.18 -4.94 -13.29
N ALA A 202 8.81 -5.12 -14.45
CA ALA A 202 8.10 -5.42 -15.70
C ALA A 202 7.39 -6.80 -15.71
N THR A 203 7.48 -7.58 -14.63
CA THR A 203 6.90 -8.92 -14.51
C THR A 203 6.51 -9.22 -13.06
N GLY A 204 5.22 -9.08 -12.74
CA GLY A 204 4.61 -9.58 -11.50
C GLY A 204 4.35 -8.53 -10.40
N THR A 205 3.57 -8.94 -9.38
CA THR A 205 3.37 -8.15 -8.16
C THR A 205 4.64 -8.23 -7.31
N PRO A 206 5.22 -7.11 -6.86
CA PRO A 206 6.43 -7.12 -6.05
C PRO A 206 6.21 -7.89 -4.73
N PRO A 207 7.26 -8.57 -4.21
CA PRO A 207 7.12 -9.42 -3.02
C PRO A 207 6.76 -8.64 -1.76
N LEU A 208 7.27 -7.42 -1.60
CA LEU A 208 6.92 -6.48 -0.53
C LEU A 208 6.51 -5.16 -1.16
N SER A 209 5.52 -4.49 -0.57
CA SER A 209 5.00 -3.23 -1.12
C SER A 209 5.94 -2.05 -0.83
N ARG A 210 6.56 -2.08 0.36
CA ARG A 210 7.53 -1.12 0.89
C ARG A 210 8.35 -1.83 1.96
N THR A 211 9.65 -1.60 1.99
CA THR A 211 10.53 -2.01 3.09
C THR A 211 11.30 -0.79 3.57
N GLU A 212 11.21 -0.46 4.85
CA GLU A 212 12.10 0.50 5.48
C GLU A 212 13.27 -0.23 6.13
N VAL A 213 14.46 0.37 6.02
CA VAL A 213 15.61 -0.02 6.82
C VAL A 213 15.93 1.14 7.77
N CYS A 214 15.72 0.89 9.06
CA CYS A 214 16.07 1.80 10.14
C CYS A 214 17.53 1.58 10.54
N ILE A 215 18.25 2.68 10.78
CA ILE A 215 19.70 2.68 11.05
C ILE A 215 19.96 3.37 12.38
N TRP A 216 20.62 2.67 13.30
CA TRP A 216 21.18 3.21 14.53
C TRP A 216 22.69 3.19 14.41
N ARG A 217 23.33 4.37 14.40
CA ARG A 217 24.76 4.52 14.14
C ARG A 217 25.57 4.17 15.37
N ALA A 218 26.73 3.56 15.15
CA ALA A 218 27.73 3.39 16.20
C ALA A 218 28.11 4.75 16.82
N ASN A 219 28.22 4.78 18.15
CA ASN A 219 28.60 5.93 18.95
C ASN A 219 29.54 5.50 20.10
N ASP A 220 29.84 6.41 21.03
CA ASP A 220 30.78 6.17 22.13
C ASP A 220 30.28 5.12 23.16
N GLU A 221 28.97 4.86 23.21
CA GLU A 221 28.36 3.87 24.12
C GLU A 221 28.15 2.51 23.45
N VAL A 222 27.83 2.52 22.14
CA VAL A 222 27.56 1.32 21.33
C VAL A 222 28.37 1.41 20.04
N ASP A 223 29.40 0.58 19.91
CA ASP A 223 30.34 0.60 18.78
C ASP A 223 29.85 -0.17 17.53
N VAL A 224 28.57 -0.51 17.49
CA VAL A 224 27.92 -1.28 16.41
C VAL A 224 26.85 -0.43 15.73
N THR A 225 26.98 -0.25 14.42
CA THR A 225 25.91 0.30 13.58
C THR A 225 24.91 -0.80 13.27
N SER A 226 23.65 -0.61 13.66
CA SER A 226 22.58 -1.61 13.55
C SER A 226 21.58 -1.22 12.47
N PHE A 227 21.24 -2.18 11.62
CA PHE A 227 20.27 -2.07 10.54
C PHE A 227 19.10 -3.01 10.81
N LEU A 228 17.88 -2.49 10.81
CA LEU A 228 16.69 -3.29 11.07
C LEU A 228 15.64 -3.03 10.00
N THR A 229 15.07 -4.10 9.46
CA THR A 229 13.96 -3.97 8.51
C THR A 229 12.66 -3.70 9.24
N VAL A 230 11.82 -2.89 8.62
CA VAL A 230 10.44 -2.64 9.01
C VAL A 230 9.58 -2.76 7.74
N GLY A 231 8.79 -3.82 7.67
CA GLY A 231 7.89 -4.08 6.54
C GLY A 231 8.00 -5.50 5.99
N MET A 232 9.06 -6.26 6.29
CA MET A 232 9.12 -7.68 5.92
C MET A 232 7.99 -8.47 6.60
N ALA A 233 7.65 -8.10 7.84
CA ALA A 233 6.56 -8.70 8.59
C ALA A 233 5.16 -8.31 8.10
N GLU A 234 5.01 -7.41 7.11
CA GLU A 234 3.72 -7.04 6.51
C GLU A 234 2.97 -8.28 6.01
N ARG A 235 3.70 -9.24 5.44
CA ARG A 235 3.13 -10.48 4.88
C ARG A 235 3.79 -11.71 5.50
N PRO A 236 3.06 -12.82 5.71
CA PRO A 236 3.70 -14.08 6.08
C PRO A 236 4.62 -14.56 4.95
N MET A 237 5.74 -15.18 5.34
CA MET A 237 6.63 -15.86 4.41
C MET A 237 5.93 -17.10 3.83
N PRO A 238 6.24 -17.48 2.57
CA PRO A 238 5.70 -18.71 1.98
C PRO A 238 6.28 -19.94 2.68
N GLY A 239 5.54 -21.05 2.68
CA GLY A 239 5.92 -22.29 3.35
C GLY A 239 5.24 -22.49 4.71
N LYS A 240 5.97 -22.32 5.82
CA LYS A 240 5.46 -22.52 7.19
C LYS A 240 4.32 -21.54 7.48
N ALA A 241 3.12 -22.08 7.66
CA ALA A 241 1.89 -21.29 7.75
C ALA A 241 1.99 -20.19 8.81
N GLY A 242 1.89 -18.93 8.35
CA GLY A 242 1.76 -17.75 9.20
C GLY A 242 3.06 -17.19 9.79
N LEU A 243 4.23 -17.76 9.53
CA LEU A 243 5.48 -17.21 10.07
C LEU A 243 5.83 -15.89 9.39
N ARG A 244 6.13 -14.87 10.20
CA ARG A 244 6.61 -13.56 9.78
C ARG A 244 8.00 -13.32 10.34
N ALA A 245 8.76 -12.46 9.70
CA ALA A 245 10.09 -12.10 10.18
C ALA A 245 10.45 -10.65 9.87
N GLU A 246 11.42 -10.14 10.62
CA GLU A 246 12.23 -8.97 10.27
C GLU A 246 13.71 -9.34 10.39
N LEU A 247 14.55 -8.62 9.66
CA LEU A 247 16.00 -8.82 9.67
C LEU A 247 16.66 -7.77 10.56
N HIS A 248 17.64 -8.20 11.35
CA HIS A 248 18.50 -7.33 12.14
C HIS A 248 19.96 -7.63 11.80
N TRP A 249 20.70 -6.64 11.31
CA TRP A 249 22.11 -6.77 11.00
C TRP A 249 22.95 -5.74 11.75
N GLY A 250 23.91 -6.19 12.55
CA GLY A 250 24.89 -5.33 13.21
C GLY A 250 26.24 -5.34 12.48
N ILE A 251 26.88 -4.18 12.38
CA ILE A 251 28.22 -4.00 11.82
C ILE A 251 29.05 -3.17 12.80
N ARG A 252 30.15 -3.71 13.33
CA ARG A 252 31.02 -3.00 14.30
C ARG A 252 31.93 -2.01 13.60
N ALA A 253 31.36 -0.91 13.16
CA ALA A 253 32.05 0.22 12.58
C ALA A 253 31.15 1.47 12.55
N SER A 254 31.76 2.66 12.61
CA SER A 254 31.12 3.89 12.15
C SER A 254 31.19 3.92 10.62
N LEU A 255 30.05 4.06 9.96
CA LEU A 255 29.93 3.93 8.51
C LEU A 255 29.77 5.28 7.83
N SER A 256 30.30 5.40 6.62
CA SER A 256 29.93 6.49 5.71
C SER A 256 28.50 6.33 5.20
N GLU A 257 27.87 7.42 4.76
CA GLU A 257 26.53 7.40 4.18
C GLU A 257 26.43 6.43 2.97
N ASP A 258 27.49 6.32 2.16
CA ASP A 258 27.53 5.37 1.04
C ASP A 258 27.58 3.91 1.50
N GLU A 259 28.26 3.62 2.61
CA GLU A 259 28.28 2.28 3.23
C GLU A 259 26.93 1.93 3.83
N GLU A 260 26.30 2.87 4.53
CA GLU A 260 24.93 2.74 5.05
C GLU A 260 23.93 2.40 3.93
N HIS A 261 23.96 3.14 2.82
CA HIS A 261 23.09 2.88 1.68
C HIS A 261 23.32 1.50 1.05
N ARG A 262 24.58 1.05 0.93
CA ARG A 262 24.90 -0.29 0.39
C ARG A 262 24.42 -1.39 1.32
N ALA A 263 24.65 -1.25 2.63
CA ALA A 263 24.22 -2.21 3.64
C ALA A 263 22.69 -2.30 3.70
N ALA A 264 22.00 -1.17 3.75
CA ALA A 264 20.54 -1.11 3.77
C ALA A 264 19.91 -1.71 2.49
N ARG A 265 20.47 -1.41 1.31
CA ARG A 265 20.01 -2.01 0.06
C ARG A 265 20.18 -3.53 0.04
N PHE A 266 21.32 -4.02 0.51
CA PHE A 266 21.56 -5.46 0.65
C PHE A 266 20.51 -6.10 1.56
N LEU A 267 20.26 -5.49 2.73
CA LEU A 267 19.29 -5.99 3.70
C LEU A 267 17.85 -5.98 3.16
N ALA A 268 17.44 -4.91 2.47
CA ALA A 268 16.13 -4.81 1.85
C ALA A 268 15.93 -5.86 0.74
N ASN A 269 16.96 -6.12 -0.07
CA ASN A 269 16.94 -7.18 -1.08
C ASN A 269 16.84 -8.58 -0.42
N LEU A 270 17.60 -8.80 0.66
CA LEU A 270 17.56 -10.05 1.42
C LEU A 270 16.19 -10.27 2.07
N ALA A 271 15.53 -9.19 2.54
CA ALA A 271 14.17 -9.26 3.08
C ALA A 271 13.15 -9.75 2.03
N CYS A 272 13.37 -9.48 0.74
CA CYS A 272 12.51 -9.95 -0.34
C CYS A 272 12.71 -11.43 -0.71
N TYR A 273 13.83 -12.02 -0.29
CA TYR A 273 14.26 -13.37 -0.66
C TYR A 273 13.22 -14.49 -0.43
N PRO A 274 12.48 -14.54 0.71
CA PRO A 274 11.49 -15.59 0.98
C PRO A 274 10.47 -15.76 -0.15
N TRP A 275 10.01 -14.66 -0.73
CA TRP A 275 8.97 -14.66 -1.76
C TRP A 275 9.52 -14.80 -3.18
N GLN A 276 10.79 -14.50 -3.40
CA GLN A 276 11.42 -14.67 -4.72
C GLN A 276 11.64 -16.15 -5.07
N ILE A 277 11.91 -16.98 -4.05
CA ILE A 277 12.24 -18.40 -4.25
C ILE A 277 11.32 -19.35 -3.45
N GLU A 278 10.20 -18.84 -2.93
CA GLU A 278 9.18 -19.59 -2.19
C GLU A 278 9.75 -20.39 -0.98
N VAL A 279 10.52 -19.71 -0.13
CA VAL A 279 11.15 -20.31 1.06
C VAL A 279 10.72 -19.61 2.35
N THR A 280 10.70 -20.34 3.47
CA THR A 280 10.59 -19.76 4.81
C THR A 280 11.98 -19.58 5.42
N LEU A 281 12.33 -18.34 5.79
CA LEU A 281 13.50 -18.08 6.62
C LEU A 281 13.15 -18.27 8.10
N ASP A 282 14.04 -18.90 8.86
CA ASP A 282 13.88 -19.12 10.30
C ASP A 282 15.28 -19.21 10.92
N TRP A 283 15.36 -19.31 12.24
CA TRP A 283 16.64 -19.44 12.93
C TRP A 283 17.44 -20.63 12.42
N TRP A 284 18.75 -20.43 12.30
CA TRP A 284 19.75 -21.36 11.76
C TRP A 284 19.59 -21.66 10.26
N HIS A 285 18.66 -21.03 9.56
CA HIS A 285 18.61 -21.07 8.10
C HIS A 285 19.81 -20.30 7.53
N THR A 286 20.45 -20.86 6.50
CA THR A 286 21.53 -20.21 5.75
C THR A 286 21.11 -19.89 4.31
N VAL A 287 21.26 -18.63 3.88
CA VAL A 287 21.21 -18.21 2.49
C VAL A 287 22.60 -18.34 1.87
N VAL A 288 22.71 -19.14 0.82
CA VAL A 288 23.95 -19.34 0.07
C VAL A 288 24.00 -18.38 -1.11
N ASP A 289 25.17 -17.77 -1.30
CA ASP A 289 25.45 -16.85 -2.41
C ASP A 289 24.47 -15.66 -2.51
N PRO A 290 24.27 -14.86 -1.45
CA PRO A 290 23.38 -13.69 -1.44
C PRO A 290 23.88 -12.51 -2.31
N GLY A 291 24.92 -12.72 -3.11
CA GLY A 291 25.70 -11.68 -3.78
C GLY A 291 26.80 -11.10 -2.88
N SER A 292 27.34 -9.96 -3.27
CA SER A 292 28.37 -9.25 -2.51
C SER A 292 27.80 -8.72 -1.20
N ILE A 293 28.28 -9.23 -0.06
CA ILE A 293 27.88 -8.77 1.27
C ILE A 293 28.68 -7.51 1.62
N PRO A 294 28.04 -6.33 1.76
CA PRO A 294 28.75 -5.08 2.05
C PRO A 294 29.56 -5.19 3.34
N LEU A 295 30.85 -4.79 3.30
CA LEU A 295 31.78 -4.82 4.44
C LEU A 295 32.23 -6.22 4.91
N PHE A 296 31.76 -7.31 4.29
CA PHE A 296 32.16 -8.68 4.61
C PHE A 296 32.65 -9.44 3.37
N PRO A 297 33.73 -9.00 2.69
CA PRO A 297 34.19 -9.61 1.45
C PRO A 297 34.65 -11.07 1.56
N HIS A 298 34.98 -11.56 2.76
CA HIS A 298 35.38 -12.96 2.97
C HIS A 298 34.21 -13.89 3.33
N CYS A 299 33.01 -13.33 3.54
CA CYS A 299 31.80 -14.09 3.77
C CYS A 299 31.04 -14.32 2.45
N SER A 300 30.51 -15.54 2.28
CA SER A 300 29.81 -15.94 1.04
C SER A 300 28.42 -16.52 1.32
N SER A 301 27.96 -16.45 2.56
CA SER A 301 26.64 -16.90 2.97
C SER A 301 26.15 -16.07 4.15
N VAL A 302 24.84 -16.06 4.36
CA VAL A 302 24.20 -15.40 5.51
C VAL A 302 23.49 -16.46 6.34
N LEU A 303 23.81 -16.50 7.62
CA LEU A 303 23.09 -17.27 8.63
C LEU A 303 22.10 -16.36 9.36
N PHE A 304 20.94 -16.89 9.75
CA PHE A 304 20.01 -16.19 10.63
C PHE A 304 20.12 -16.71 12.06
N HIS A 305 20.72 -15.93 12.95
CA HIS A 305 20.87 -16.25 14.37
C HIS A 305 19.65 -15.78 15.18
N PRO A 306 19.26 -16.47 16.28
CA PRO A 306 18.09 -16.07 17.08
C PRO A 306 18.30 -14.81 17.95
N ALA A 307 19.40 -14.74 18.69
CA ALA A 307 19.76 -13.59 19.54
C ALA A 307 21.22 -13.72 19.99
N PHE A 308 21.90 -12.62 20.30
CA PHE A 308 23.28 -12.64 20.83
C PHE A 308 23.38 -12.54 22.36
N VAL A 309 22.26 -12.23 23.02
CA VAL A 309 22.17 -12.13 24.49
C VAL A 309 20.84 -12.75 24.94
N GLU A 310 20.78 -13.27 26.17
CA GLU A 310 19.60 -13.97 26.69
C GLU A 310 18.33 -13.11 26.70
N THR A 311 18.48 -11.79 26.85
CA THR A 311 17.37 -10.82 26.86
C THR A 311 17.15 -10.15 25.49
N GLY A 312 17.77 -10.67 24.43
CA GLY A 312 17.68 -10.10 23.09
C GLY A 312 16.28 -10.29 22.51
N LEU A 313 15.80 -9.28 21.77
CA LEU A 313 14.51 -9.35 21.08
C LEU A 313 14.60 -10.33 19.90
N ASP A 314 14.25 -11.59 20.13
CA ASP A 314 14.23 -12.66 19.13
C ASP A 314 12.84 -12.85 18.49
N CYS A 315 11.78 -12.36 19.16
CA CYS A 315 10.42 -12.43 18.66
C CYS A 315 9.55 -11.26 19.14
N ILE A 316 8.58 -10.89 18.31
CA ILE A 316 7.55 -9.90 18.60
C ILE A 316 6.17 -10.56 18.47
N GLN A 317 5.33 -10.39 19.48
CA GLN A 317 3.96 -10.88 19.51
C GLN A 317 2.98 -9.75 19.25
N HIS A 318 2.08 -9.92 18.28
CA HIS A 318 1.04 -8.93 17.97
C HIS A 318 -0.25 -9.63 17.53
N GLU A 319 -1.33 -9.44 18.30
CA GLU A 319 -2.67 -9.99 18.01
C GLU A 319 -2.68 -11.50 17.67
N GLY A 320 -1.88 -12.29 18.41
CA GLY A 320 -1.76 -13.74 18.19
C GLY A 320 -0.87 -14.15 17.01
N GLN A 321 -0.21 -13.19 16.37
CA GLN A 321 0.80 -13.42 15.33
C GLN A 321 2.21 -13.25 15.90
N THR A 322 3.12 -14.12 15.45
CA THR A 322 4.54 -14.10 15.84
C THR A 322 5.38 -13.57 14.69
N VAL A 323 6.24 -12.59 14.98
CA VAL A 323 7.30 -12.10 14.09
C VAL A 323 8.64 -12.54 14.68
N HIS A 324 9.42 -13.35 13.95
CA HIS A 324 10.79 -13.66 14.35
C HIS A 324 11.74 -12.54 13.96
N ILE A 325 12.63 -12.16 14.87
CA ILE A 325 13.79 -11.33 14.54
C ILE A 325 14.92 -12.27 14.12
N LEU A 326 15.38 -12.09 12.89
CA LEU A 326 16.42 -12.91 12.29
C LEU A 326 17.70 -12.10 12.23
N PHE A 327 18.64 -12.40 13.13
CA PHE A 327 19.93 -11.72 13.14
C PHE A 327 20.78 -12.19 11.96
N VAL A 328 21.06 -11.28 11.03
CA VAL A 328 21.88 -11.54 9.85
C VAL A 328 23.34 -11.65 10.26
N VAL A 329 23.91 -12.84 10.09
CA VAL A 329 25.33 -13.11 10.34
C VAL A 329 25.99 -13.54 9.04
N PRO A 330 26.80 -12.67 8.40
CA PRO A 330 27.67 -13.09 7.31
C PRO A 330 28.64 -14.17 7.80
N ILE A 331 28.71 -15.28 7.07
CA ILE A 331 29.60 -16.40 7.39
C ILE A 331 30.45 -16.80 6.19
N THR A 332 31.65 -17.28 6.49
CA THR A 332 32.56 -17.90 5.52
C THR A 332 32.03 -19.23 5.02
N ARG A 333 32.68 -19.74 3.97
CA ARG A 333 32.46 -21.11 3.50
C ARG A 333 32.75 -22.17 4.59
N HIS A 334 33.77 -21.95 5.42
CA HIS A 334 34.14 -22.87 6.48
C HIS A 334 33.07 -22.93 7.58
N GLU A 335 32.64 -21.76 8.08
CA GLU A 335 31.57 -21.67 9.08
C GLU A 335 30.26 -22.27 8.56
N ARG A 336 29.94 -22.10 7.28
CA ARG A 336 28.79 -22.77 6.66
C ARG A 336 28.88 -24.29 6.72
N GLU A 337 30.07 -24.86 6.57
CA GLU A 337 30.27 -26.31 6.73
C GLU A 337 30.09 -26.77 8.18
N LEU A 338 30.39 -25.91 9.17
CA LEU A 338 30.11 -26.18 10.58
C LEU A 338 28.60 -26.12 10.87
N VAL A 339 27.88 -25.13 10.35
CA VAL A 339 26.41 -25.04 10.47
C VAL A 339 25.73 -26.32 9.97
N ARG A 340 26.21 -26.90 8.85
CA ARG A 340 25.71 -28.17 8.31
C ARG A 340 25.91 -29.37 9.24
N ARG A 341 26.91 -29.33 10.13
CA ARG A 341 27.15 -30.35 11.15
C ARG A 341 26.33 -30.09 12.41
N GLY A 342 25.96 -28.84 12.65
CA GLY A 342 24.99 -28.41 13.67
C GLY A 342 25.35 -27.05 14.26
N ALA A 343 24.34 -26.33 14.77
CA ALA A 343 24.53 -25.00 15.37
C ALA A 343 25.60 -24.99 16.49
N ARG A 344 25.67 -26.05 17.31
CA ARG A 344 26.65 -26.18 18.39
C ARG A 344 28.09 -26.22 17.91
N GLU A 345 28.36 -26.81 16.74
CA GLU A 345 29.69 -26.87 16.16
C GLU A 345 30.16 -25.48 15.73
N LEU A 346 29.27 -24.69 15.14
CA LEU A 346 29.56 -23.30 14.78
C LEU A 346 29.80 -22.44 16.01
N ILE A 347 28.90 -22.51 17.01
CA ILE A 347 29.04 -21.73 18.25
C ILE A 347 30.35 -22.08 18.96
N GLY A 348 30.66 -23.38 19.09
CA GLY A 348 31.91 -23.82 19.70
C GLY A 348 33.16 -23.30 18.97
N HIS A 349 33.11 -23.22 17.64
CA HIS A 349 34.17 -22.60 16.85
C HIS A 349 34.28 -21.10 17.10
N TRP A 350 33.16 -20.37 17.13
CA TRP A 350 33.16 -18.93 17.43
C TRP A 350 33.73 -18.64 18.81
N ASP A 351 33.33 -19.42 19.82
CA ASP A 351 33.83 -19.26 21.20
C ASP A 351 35.33 -19.57 21.29
N GLN A 352 35.78 -20.64 20.64
CA GLN A 352 37.18 -21.08 20.68
C GLN A 352 38.11 -20.07 19.99
N GLU A 353 37.72 -19.57 18.82
CA GLU A 353 38.55 -18.68 18.01
C GLU A 353 38.31 -17.19 18.32
N GLY A 354 37.39 -16.87 19.23
CA GLY A 354 37.03 -15.50 19.58
C GLY A 354 36.46 -14.71 18.40
N VAL A 355 35.61 -15.36 17.60
CA VAL A 355 35.05 -14.76 16.39
C VAL A 355 34.08 -13.66 16.73
N ASP A 356 34.38 -12.44 16.26
CA ASP A 356 33.44 -11.33 16.30
C ASP A 356 32.54 -11.36 15.05
N VAL A 357 31.27 -11.69 15.26
CA VAL A 357 30.28 -11.84 14.18
C VAL A 357 29.90 -10.51 13.51
N PHE A 358 30.25 -9.37 14.11
CA PHE A 358 29.92 -8.03 13.60
C PHE A 358 31.01 -7.42 12.71
N VAL A 359 32.12 -8.12 12.50
CA VAL A 359 33.22 -7.71 11.60
C VAL A 359 33.52 -8.81 10.57
N ASP A 360 34.14 -8.41 9.45
CA ASP A 360 34.56 -9.37 8.44
C ASP A 360 35.55 -10.40 8.99
N ARG A 361 35.57 -11.57 8.35
CA ARG A 361 36.49 -12.63 8.71
C ARG A 361 37.88 -12.31 8.16
N PRO A 362 38.96 -12.66 8.89
CA PRO A 362 40.29 -12.53 8.36
C PRO A 362 40.42 -13.35 7.06
N ALA A 363 41.22 -12.86 6.13
CA ALA A 363 41.51 -13.59 4.90
C ALA A 363 42.01 -15.01 5.25
N PRO A 364 41.58 -16.05 4.51
CA PRO A 364 42.10 -17.40 4.72
C PRO A 364 43.63 -17.36 4.67
N LEU A 365 44.29 -17.98 5.66
CA LEU A 365 45.73 -18.17 5.60
C LEU A 365 46.04 -18.95 4.30
N ALA A 366 46.91 -18.35 3.47
CA ALA A 366 47.23 -18.81 2.12
C ALA A 366 47.88 -20.20 2.08
#